data_AF-A0A317XVH7-F1
#
_entry.id   AF-A0A317XVH7-F1
#
_cell.length_a   1.000
_cell.length_b   1.000
_cell.length_c   1.000
_cell.angle_alpha   90.00
_cell.angle_beta   90.00
_cell.angle_gamma   90.00
#
_symmetry.space_group_name_H-M   'P 1'
#
loop_
_entity.id
_entity.type
_entity.pdbx_description
1 polymer ?
#
loop_
_entity_poly.entity_id
_entity_poly.type
_entity_poly.pdbx_seq_one_letter_code
_entity_poly.pdbx_strand_id
1 'polypeptide(L)'
;FNAQYNNNLDSCQAFLQNPAVENIRKYCNQRFRKSFPFLHQRYLLESKKDFWLQAGAFCWVPFASLAVNLPSSNTVSQPHRDKGDFSGGLCGVFCFGNFPEGEAALRLGELQVEVHMKPGDFILFP
;
A
#
# COMPACT_ATOMS: atom_id res chain seq x y z
N PHE A 1 -15.24 9.15 -18.11
CA PHE A 1 -15.15 8.83 -16.66
C PHE A 1 -16.55 8.53 -16.17
N ASN A 2 -16.81 7.29 -15.75
CA ASN A 2 -18.15 6.80 -15.39
C ASN A 2 -18.64 7.50 -14.10
N ALA A 3 -19.92 7.89 -14.05
CA ALA A 3 -20.54 8.57 -12.90
C ALA A 3 -20.43 7.80 -11.57
N GLN A 4 -20.23 6.47 -11.64
CA GLN A 4 -19.94 5.61 -10.49
C GLN A 4 -18.61 5.93 -9.77
N TYR A 5 -17.64 6.54 -10.46
CA TYR A 5 -16.34 6.90 -9.90
C TYR A 5 -16.43 8.11 -8.95
N ASN A 6 -17.36 9.04 -9.20
CA ASN A 6 -17.51 10.26 -8.40
C ASN A 6 -18.13 10.01 -7.02
N ASN A 7 -18.99 9.00 -6.86
CA ASN A 7 -19.61 8.66 -5.57
C ASN A 7 -18.64 7.98 -4.57
N ASN A 8 -17.47 7.53 -5.02
CA ASN A 8 -16.48 6.90 -4.16
C ASN A 8 -15.47 7.90 -3.59
N LEU A 9 -15.35 9.10 -4.18
CA LEU A 9 -14.32 10.07 -3.80
C LEU A 9 -14.53 10.58 -2.37
N ASP A 10 -15.76 10.95 -2.00
CA ASP A 10 -16.08 11.41 -0.66
C ASP A 10 -15.93 10.28 0.38
N SER A 11 -16.35 9.06 0.04
CA SER A 11 -16.19 7.88 0.90
C SER A 11 -14.72 7.52 1.11
N CYS A 12 -13.91 7.59 0.05
CA CYS A 12 -12.47 7.42 0.11
C CYS A 12 -11.82 8.51 0.96
N GLN A 13 -12.18 9.79 0.76
CA GLN A 13 -11.67 10.89 1.57
C GLN A 13 -12.02 10.71 3.05
N ALA A 14 -13.26 10.34 3.37
CA ALA A 14 -13.68 10.07 4.74
C ALA A 14 -12.90 8.90 5.37
N PHE A 15 -12.68 7.82 4.63
CA PHE A 15 -11.84 6.71 5.08
C PHE A 15 -10.40 7.16 5.36
N LEU A 16 -9.79 7.90 4.43
CA LEU A 16 -8.42 8.39 4.55
C LEU A 16 -8.23 9.39 5.71
N GLN A 17 -9.28 10.14 6.03
CA GLN A 17 -9.31 11.08 7.16
C GLN A 17 -9.60 10.38 8.50
N ASN A 18 -9.92 9.08 8.52
CA ASN A 18 -10.11 8.36 9.77
C ASN A 18 -8.80 8.38 10.59
N PRO A 19 -8.84 8.74 11.89
CA PRO A 19 -7.63 8.84 12.70
C PRO A 19 -6.77 7.56 12.77
N ALA A 20 -7.40 6.39 12.75
CA ALA A 20 -6.67 5.12 12.75
C ALA A 20 -5.91 4.91 11.44
N VAL A 21 -6.57 5.24 10.33
CA VAL A 21 -6.02 5.17 8.97
C VAL A 21 -4.87 6.17 8.83
N GLU A 22 -5.02 7.39 9.35
CA GLU A 22 -3.97 8.40 9.38
C GLU A 22 -2.73 7.95 10.17
N ASN A 23 -2.93 7.28 11.31
CA ASN A 23 -1.84 6.75 12.12
C ASN A 23 -1.06 5.64 11.39
N ILE A 24 -1.77 4.72 10.73
CA ILE A 24 -1.14 3.68 9.89
C ILE A 24 -0.36 4.33 8.75
N ARG A 25 -0.95 5.31 8.06
CA ARG A 25 -0.29 6.06 6.98
C ARG A 25 1.02 6.69 7.44
N LYS A 26 0.99 7.39 8.59
CA LYS A 26 2.19 7.99 9.19
C LYS A 26 3.24 6.94 9.53
N TYR A 27 2.84 5.83 10.13
CA TYR A 27 3.75 4.73 10.48
C TYR A 27 4.44 4.15 9.23
N CYS A 28 3.67 3.76 8.22
CA CYS A 28 4.20 3.22 6.95
C CYS A 28 5.13 4.21 6.25
N ASN A 29 4.73 5.48 6.15
CA ASN A 29 5.54 6.53 5.52
C ASN A 29 6.87 6.76 6.27
N GLN A 30 6.84 6.78 7.61
CA GLN A 30 8.05 6.91 8.43
C GLN A 30 8.98 5.69 8.25
N ARG A 31 8.43 4.48 8.22
CA ARG A 31 9.20 3.26 7.97
C ARG A 31 9.82 3.26 6.57
N PHE A 32 9.06 3.63 5.54
CA PHE A 32 9.59 3.73 4.17
C PHE A 32 10.73 4.75 4.08
N ARG A 33 10.53 5.96 4.63
CA ARG A 33 11.58 6.98 4.68
C ARG A 33 12.85 6.50 5.38
N LYS A 34 12.72 5.75 6.48
CA LYS A 34 13.87 5.22 7.23
C LYS A 34 14.60 4.11 6.46
N SER A 35 13.85 3.18 5.84
CA SER A 35 14.45 2.03 5.15
C SER A 35 15.02 2.39 3.77
N PHE A 36 14.38 3.30 3.04
CA PHE A 36 14.73 3.64 1.66
C PHE A 36 14.63 5.15 1.39
N PRO A 37 15.48 5.98 2.02
CA PRO A 37 15.34 7.44 2.00
C PRO A 37 15.37 8.06 0.60
N PHE A 38 16.25 7.57 -0.29
CA PHE A 38 16.37 8.08 -1.66
C PHE A 38 15.14 7.74 -2.52
N LEU A 39 14.64 6.51 -2.41
CA LEU A 39 13.48 6.07 -3.17
C LEU A 39 12.21 6.77 -2.66
N HIS A 40 12.09 6.92 -1.34
CA HIS A 40 11.04 7.72 -0.71
C HIS A 40 11.01 9.15 -1.23
N GLN A 41 12.17 9.81 -1.30
CA GLN A 41 12.27 11.17 -1.85
C GLN A 41 11.86 11.20 -3.32
N ARG A 42 12.27 10.22 -4.13
CA ARG A 42 11.86 10.10 -5.53
C ARG A 42 10.34 9.98 -5.64
N TYR A 43 9.69 9.12 -4.85
CA TYR A 43 8.24 8.99 -4.87
C TYR A 43 7.54 10.29 -4.46
N LEU A 44 8.05 11.01 -3.45
CA LEU A 44 7.52 12.31 -3.05
C LEU A 44 7.65 13.40 -4.13
N LEU A 45 8.70 13.35 -4.93
CA LEU A 45 8.87 14.27 -6.05
C LEU A 45 7.90 13.92 -7.19
N GLU A 46 7.76 12.62 -7.50
CA GLU A 46 6.79 12.14 -8.47
C GLU A 46 5.36 12.52 -8.06
N SER A 47 4.97 12.32 -6.79
CA SER A 47 3.62 12.62 -6.30
C SER A 47 3.23 14.10 -6.38
N LYS A 48 4.20 14.99 -6.57
CA LYS A 48 3.98 16.45 -6.68
C LYS A 48 3.86 16.95 -8.12
N LYS A 49 4.02 16.09 -9.13
CA LYS A 49 3.85 16.52 -10.51
C LYS A 49 2.39 16.81 -10.81
N ASP A 50 2.13 17.89 -11.54
CA ASP A 50 0.79 18.42 -11.82
C ASP A 50 -0.16 17.36 -12.41
N PHE A 51 0.36 16.50 -13.30
CA PHE A 51 -0.40 15.40 -13.87
C PHE A 51 -1.08 14.51 -12.81
N TRP A 52 -0.36 14.18 -11.74
CA TRP A 52 -0.86 13.33 -10.66
C TRP A 52 -1.79 14.07 -9.71
N LEU A 53 -1.49 15.34 -9.42
CA LEU A 53 -2.34 16.20 -8.58
C LEU A 53 -3.71 16.41 -9.22
N GLN A 54 -3.75 16.66 -10.52
CA GLN A 54 -5.00 16.84 -11.28
C GLN A 54 -5.81 15.54 -11.37
N ALA A 55 -5.14 14.39 -11.39
CA ALA A 55 -5.79 13.08 -11.39
C ALA A 55 -6.29 12.64 -10.00
N GLY A 56 -6.02 13.41 -8.94
CA GLY A 56 -6.32 12.98 -7.56
C GLY A 56 -5.55 11.72 -7.15
N ALA A 57 -4.39 11.47 -7.76
CA ALA A 57 -3.54 10.33 -7.43
C ALA A 57 -2.76 10.61 -6.14
N PHE A 58 -2.22 9.56 -5.49
CA PHE A 58 -1.44 9.66 -4.23
C PHE A 58 -2.25 10.04 -2.99
N CYS A 59 -3.41 9.44 -2.81
CA CYS A 59 -4.20 9.53 -1.59
C CYS A 59 -3.49 8.97 -0.34
N TRP A 60 -2.43 8.15 -0.54
CA TRP A 60 -1.68 7.43 0.50
C TRP A 60 -0.17 7.74 0.44
N VAL A 61 0.19 9.02 0.31
CA VAL A 61 1.56 9.51 0.07
C VAL A 61 2.65 8.74 0.87
N PRO A 62 3.73 8.30 0.21
CA PRO A 62 4.06 8.57 -1.19
C PRO A 62 3.56 7.48 -2.16
N PHE A 63 2.63 6.62 -1.73
CA PHE A 63 2.04 5.58 -2.58
C PHE A 63 0.86 6.13 -3.37
N ALA A 64 0.77 5.75 -4.64
CA ALA A 64 -0.25 6.23 -5.56
C ALA A 64 -1.65 5.68 -5.25
N SER A 65 -1.72 4.47 -4.69
CA SER A 65 -2.93 3.71 -4.39
C SER A 65 -2.84 3.00 -3.04
N LEU A 66 -3.99 2.58 -2.53
CA LEU A 66 -4.12 1.72 -1.36
C LEU A 66 -5.13 0.63 -1.69
N ALA A 67 -4.78 -0.62 -1.39
CA ALA A 67 -5.69 -1.75 -1.45
C ALA A 67 -5.92 -2.29 -0.02
N VAL A 68 -7.17 -2.61 0.31
CA VAL A 68 -7.52 -3.29 1.56
C VAL A 68 -7.93 -4.71 1.20
N ASN A 69 -7.11 -5.67 1.61
CA ASN A 69 -7.34 -7.09 1.34
C ASN A 69 -7.97 -7.74 2.56
N LEU A 70 -9.18 -8.29 2.38
CA LEU A 70 -9.84 -9.13 3.38
C LEU A 70 -9.48 -10.60 3.14
N PRO A 71 -9.49 -11.46 4.18
CA PRO A 71 -9.22 -12.89 4.03
C PRO A 71 -10.15 -13.60 3.03
N SER A 72 -11.38 -13.08 2.85
CA SER A 72 -12.34 -13.58 1.87
C SER A 72 -12.00 -13.21 0.42
N SER A 73 -11.05 -12.29 0.20
CA SER A 73 -10.57 -11.92 -1.12
C SER A 73 -9.50 -12.91 -1.59
N ASN A 74 -9.84 -13.76 -2.55
CA ASN A 74 -8.89 -14.73 -3.13
C ASN A 74 -7.78 -14.07 -3.98
N THR A 75 -7.84 -12.75 -4.20
CA THR A 75 -6.87 -12.04 -5.05
C THR A 75 -5.45 -12.16 -4.51
N VAL A 76 -5.27 -12.11 -3.19
CA VAL A 76 -3.94 -12.17 -2.56
C VAL A 76 -3.50 -13.58 -2.17
N SER A 77 -4.40 -14.58 -2.22
CA SER A 77 -4.09 -15.96 -1.85
C SER A 77 -3.48 -16.77 -3.00
N GLN A 78 -3.58 -16.28 -4.23
CA GLN A 78 -2.99 -16.92 -5.41
C GLN A 78 -1.66 -16.26 -5.79
N PRO A 79 -0.67 -17.02 -6.27
CA PRO A 79 0.57 -16.46 -6.80
C PRO A 79 0.29 -15.47 -7.95
N HIS A 80 0.77 -14.24 -7.83
CA HIS A 80 0.60 -13.20 -8.84
C HIS A 80 1.78 -12.21 -8.83
N ARG A 81 1.76 -11.30 -9.81
CA ARG A 81 2.63 -10.12 -9.87
C ARG A 81 1.78 -8.90 -10.11
N ASP A 82 2.09 -7.81 -9.41
CA ASP A 82 1.44 -6.52 -9.62
C ASP A 82 2.01 -5.83 -10.86
N LYS A 83 1.53 -6.24 -12.03
CA LYS A 83 2.02 -5.73 -13.34
C LYS A 83 1.67 -4.27 -13.60
N GLY A 84 0.77 -3.69 -12.81
CA GLY A 84 0.39 -2.27 -12.88
C GLY A 84 1.31 -1.36 -12.07
N ASP A 85 2.21 -1.92 -11.27
CA ASP A 85 3.09 -1.14 -10.42
C ASP A 85 4.22 -0.50 -11.22
N PHE A 86 4.72 0.62 -10.69
CA PHE A 86 5.81 1.36 -11.31
C PHE A 86 7.04 0.46 -11.46
N SER A 87 7.63 0.39 -12.66
CA SER A 87 8.83 -0.43 -12.88
C SER A 87 9.98 0.06 -11.99
N GLY A 88 10.45 -0.80 -11.08
CA GLY A 88 11.45 -0.46 -10.07
C GLY A 88 10.89 0.29 -8.86
N GLY A 89 9.56 0.27 -8.68
CA GLY A 89 8.87 0.70 -7.49
C GLY A 89 8.91 -0.34 -6.37
N LEU A 90 8.43 0.05 -5.19
CA LEU A 90 8.14 -0.85 -4.08
C LEU A 90 6.64 -0.84 -3.78
N CYS A 91 6.10 -2.02 -3.52
CA CYS A 91 4.83 -2.22 -2.83
C CYS A 91 5.07 -2.27 -1.31
N GLY A 92 4.08 -1.82 -0.54
CA GLY A 92 4.10 -1.87 0.92
C GLY A 92 2.89 -2.62 1.46
N VAL A 93 3.14 -3.68 2.22
CA VAL A 93 2.08 -4.47 2.88
C VAL A 93 2.15 -4.25 4.38
N PHE A 94 1.08 -3.67 4.93
CA PHE A 94 0.87 -3.53 6.37
C PHE A 94 -0.18 -4.54 6.83
N CYS A 95 0.18 -5.37 7.80
CA CYS A 95 -0.74 -6.35 8.36
C CYS A 95 -1.52 -5.76 9.54
N PHE A 96 -2.85 -5.89 9.50
CA PHE A 96 -3.76 -5.36 10.52
C PHE A 96 -4.76 -6.43 10.94
N GLY A 97 -5.29 -6.29 12.16
CA GLY A 97 -6.32 -7.16 12.72
C GLY A 97 -5.77 -8.05 13.82
N ASN A 98 -6.36 -9.22 13.98
CA ASN A 98 -5.93 -10.23 14.94
C ASN A 98 -5.97 -11.59 14.26
N PHE A 99 -4.82 -12.23 14.15
CA PHE A 99 -4.68 -13.56 13.59
C PHE A 99 -3.50 -14.28 14.25
N PRO A 100 -3.53 -15.62 14.33
CA PRO A 100 -2.46 -16.39 14.96
C PRO A 100 -1.10 -16.18 14.27
N GLU A 101 -0.04 -16.22 15.07
CA GLU A 101 1.32 -16.14 14.54
C GLU A 101 1.59 -17.29 13.57
N GLY A 102 2.14 -16.96 12.40
CA GLY A 102 2.47 -17.93 11.35
C GLY A 102 1.36 -18.15 10.31
N GLU A 103 0.13 -17.69 10.54
CA GLU A 103 -0.98 -17.88 9.59
C GLU A 103 -0.98 -16.88 8.43
N ALA A 104 -0.27 -15.75 8.57
CA ALA A 104 -0.10 -14.78 7.49
C ALA A 104 1.35 -14.82 6.98
N ALA A 105 1.56 -15.49 5.85
CA ALA A 105 2.86 -15.57 5.20
C ALA A 105 2.85 -14.83 3.86
N LEU A 106 3.76 -13.86 3.69
CA LEU A 106 4.08 -13.32 2.39
C LEU A 106 5.14 -14.22 1.74
N ARG A 107 4.79 -14.83 0.60
CA ARG A 107 5.66 -15.75 -0.13
C ARG A 107 6.17 -15.11 -1.40
N LEU A 108 7.48 -14.86 -1.44
CA LEU A 108 8.19 -14.40 -2.63
C LEU A 108 8.77 -15.63 -3.34
N GLY A 109 7.93 -16.30 -4.13
CA GLY A 109 8.22 -17.63 -4.68
C GLY A 109 9.52 -17.72 -5.49
N GLU A 110 9.81 -16.72 -6.31
CA GLU A 110 11.05 -16.68 -7.12
C GLU A 110 12.32 -16.53 -6.29
N LEU A 111 12.20 -15.87 -5.13
CA LEU A 111 13.30 -15.69 -4.19
C LEU A 111 13.38 -16.83 -3.17
N GLN A 112 12.41 -17.75 -3.16
CA GLN A 112 12.25 -18.78 -2.13
C GLN A 112 12.25 -18.20 -0.71
N VAL A 113 11.72 -16.98 -0.57
CA VAL A 113 11.60 -16.28 0.71
C VAL A 113 10.17 -16.36 1.21
N GLU A 114 10.01 -16.77 2.46
CA GLU A 114 8.76 -16.71 3.20
C GLU A 114 8.94 -15.76 4.38
N VAL A 115 8.04 -14.78 4.49
CA VAL A 115 8.01 -13.84 5.62
C VAL A 115 6.71 -14.05 6.37
N HIS A 116 6.81 -14.60 7.59
CA HIS A 116 5.68 -14.68 8.50
C HIS A 116 5.44 -13.32 9.13
N MET A 117 4.30 -12.73 8.78
CA MET A 117 3.89 -11.40 9.24
C MET A 117 3.01 -11.54 10.48
N LYS A 118 3.09 -10.58 11.39
CA LYS A 118 2.19 -10.41 12.53
C LYS A 118 1.38 -9.12 12.38
N PRO A 119 0.24 -8.96 13.09
CA PRO A 119 -0.43 -7.67 13.14
C PRO A 119 0.51 -6.55 13.58
N GLY A 120 0.57 -5.46 12.82
CA GLY A 120 1.47 -4.32 13.03
C GLY A 120 2.77 -4.38 12.22
N ASP A 121 3.08 -5.52 11.60
CA ASP A 121 4.24 -5.62 10.70
C ASP A 121 4.00 -4.86 9.40
N PHE A 122 5.10 -4.29 8.88
CA PHE A 122 5.12 -3.59 7.62
C PHE A 122 6.33 -4.03 6.80
N ILE A 123 6.08 -4.55 5.61
CA ILE A 123 7.11 -5.00 4.67
C ILE A 123 7.04 -4.20 3.38
N LEU A 124 8.21 -3.93 2.81
CA LEU A 124 8.39 -3.30 1.52
C LEU A 124 9.09 -4.30 0.60
N PHE A 125 8.53 -4.51 -0.59
CA PHE A 125 9.09 -5.43 -1.59
C PHE A 125 8.83 -4.92 -3.02
N PRO A 126 9.62 -5.35 -4.01
CA PRO A 126 9.47 -4.93 -5.41
C PRO A 126 8.19 -5.45 -6.07
#